data_AF-A0A7Y9END8-F1
#
_entry.id   AF-A0A7Y9END8-F1
#
_cell.length_a   1.000
_cell.length_b   1.000
_cell.length_c   1.000
_cell.angle_alpha   90.00
_cell.angle_beta   90.00
_cell.angle_gamma   90.00
#
_symmetry.space_group_name_H-M   'P 1'
#
loop_
_entity.id
_entity.type
_entity.pdbx_description
1 polymer ?
#
loop_
_entity_poly.entity_id
_entity_poly.type
_entity_poly.pdbx_seq_one_letter_code
_entity_poly.pdbx_strand_id
1 'polypeptide(L)'
;MPMAFSPEVLPAAVQAISSASSRQHPVVLITCAPDGSPRVCVPDWGELRVLDDRRLRVAVWPSGPTAADLDRGTPVLLIVTALSDVYLVQAAARRLENAAMVWAHYELTITSARLADRGTAPRLPSARDAEDTTEYLAQGPPRRARAHRRHPGQRSPWARPLEPEGKTDHRRTERARP
;
A
#
# COMPACT_ATOMS: atom_id res chain seq x y z
N MET A 1 -22.23 -14.92 0.12
CA MET A 1 -21.18 -15.93 -0.16
C MET A 1 -20.10 -15.80 0.89
N PRO A 2 -19.63 -16.89 1.53
CA PRO A 2 -18.49 -16.82 2.44
C PRO A 2 -17.25 -16.49 1.60
N MET A 3 -16.63 -15.34 1.84
CA MET A 3 -15.32 -15.05 1.28
C MET A 3 -14.30 -15.92 2.00
N ALA A 4 -13.79 -16.93 1.29
CA ALA A 4 -12.73 -17.78 1.78
C ALA A 4 -11.45 -16.94 1.92
N PHE A 5 -10.91 -16.88 3.14
CA PHE A 5 -9.57 -16.40 3.36
C PHE A 5 -8.60 -17.33 2.63
N SER A 6 -7.59 -16.78 1.95
CA SER A 6 -6.45 -17.61 1.57
C SER A 6 -5.82 -18.10 2.87
N PRO A 7 -5.71 -19.43 3.09
CA PRO A 7 -5.36 -20.00 4.38
C PRO A 7 -3.98 -19.57 4.89
N GLU A 8 -3.10 -19.13 3.98
CA GLU A 8 -1.74 -18.70 4.30
C GLU A 8 -1.61 -17.18 4.48
N VAL A 9 -2.47 -16.39 3.81
CA VAL A 9 -2.31 -14.93 3.75
C VAL A 9 -2.70 -14.26 5.06
N LEU A 10 -3.80 -14.70 5.68
CA LEU A 10 -4.25 -14.12 6.95
C LEU A 10 -3.24 -14.35 8.08
N PRO A 11 -2.75 -15.58 8.34
CA PRO A 11 -1.70 -15.81 9.33
C PRO A 11 -0.45 -14.98 9.08
N ALA A 12 0.01 -14.88 7.82
CA ALA A 12 1.19 -14.08 7.47
C ALA A 12 0.98 -12.58 7.73
N ALA A 13 -0.20 -12.04 7.40
CA ALA A 13 -0.54 -10.64 7.66
C ALA A 13 -0.61 -10.35 9.17
N VAL A 14 -1.25 -11.24 9.95
CA VAL A 14 -1.33 -11.09 11.42
C VAL A 14 0.05 -11.19 12.06
N GLN A 15 0.89 -12.12 11.59
CA GLN A 15 2.27 -12.23 12.04
C GLN A 15 3.08 -10.97 11.71
N ALA A 16 2.88 -10.38 10.54
CA ALA A 16 3.51 -9.11 10.15
C ALA A 16 3.06 -7.95 11.06
N ILE A 17 1.79 -7.86 11.44
CA ILE A 17 1.30 -6.87 12.41
C ILE A 17 1.94 -7.10 13.79
N SER A 18 1.98 -8.34 14.28
CA SER A 18 2.58 -8.68 15.58
C SER A 18 4.09 -8.38 15.64
N SER A 19 4.79 -8.64 14.53
CA SER A 19 6.23 -8.48 14.39
C SER A 19 6.68 -7.11 13.87
N ALA A 20 5.74 -6.17 13.67
CA ALA A 20 6.03 -4.75 13.39
C ALA A 20 6.63 -4.02 14.61
N SER A 21 7.49 -4.71 15.36
CA SER A 21 8.03 -4.37 16.68
C SER A 21 9.03 -3.21 16.66
N SER A 22 9.12 -2.46 15.56
CA SER A 22 9.95 -1.28 15.49
C SER A 22 9.36 -0.38 14.41
N ARG A 23 9.46 0.92 14.59
CA ARG A 23 8.96 2.00 13.70
C ARG A 23 9.38 1.91 12.22
N GLN A 24 10.05 0.83 11.81
CA GLN A 24 10.53 0.53 10.47
C GLN A 24 9.40 0.11 9.51
N HIS A 25 8.34 -0.53 10.02
CA HIS A 25 7.22 -1.03 9.22
C HIS A 25 5.87 -0.57 9.80
N PRO A 26 5.50 0.71 9.63
CA PRO A 26 4.22 1.19 10.12
C PRO A 26 3.07 0.46 9.43
N VAL A 27 2.04 0.13 10.21
CA VAL A 27 0.74 -0.28 9.65
C VAL A 27 -0.03 0.99 9.33
N VAL A 28 -0.48 1.10 8.08
CA VAL A 28 -1.30 2.24 7.64
C VAL A 28 -2.76 1.84 7.73
N LEU A 29 -3.54 2.58 8.52
CA LEU A 29 -4.98 2.42 8.65
C LEU A 29 -5.68 3.42 7.75
N ILE A 30 -6.59 2.94 6.92
CA ILE A 30 -7.41 3.74 6.01
C ILE A 30 -8.88 3.58 6.37
N THR A 31 -9.53 4.71 6.66
CA THR A 31 -10.99 4.84 6.79
C THR A 31 -11.54 5.67 5.63
N CYS A 32 -12.87 5.72 5.49
CA CYS A 32 -13.53 6.63 4.55
C CYS A 32 -14.33 7.68 5.33
N ALA A 33 -14.13 8.95 4.97
CA ALA A 33 -14.95 10.03 5.47
C ALA A 33 -16.38 9.96 4.87
N PRO A 34 -17.34 10.76 5.37
CA PRO A 34 -18.73 10.71 4.89
C PRO A 34 -18.90 11.02 3.39
N ASP A 35 -17.98 11.78 2.80
CA ASP A 35 -17.94 12.09 1.37
C ASP A 35 -17.28 10.97 0.53
N GLY A 36 -16.86 9.87 1.16
CA GLY A 36 -16.14 8.77 0.54
C GLY A 36 -14.64 8.98 0.39
N SER A 37 -14.10 10.15 0.76
CA SER A 37 -12.67 10.43 0.67
C SER A 37 -11.88 9.54 1.66
N PRO A 38 -10.78 8.91 1.22
CA PRO A 38 -9.96 8.10 2.12
C PRO A 38 -9.25 8.99 3.13
N ARG A 39 -9.21 8.54 4.39
CA ARG A 39 -8.46 9.17 5.48
C ARG A 39 -7.44 8.19 6.01
N VAL A 40 -6.23 8.69 6.22
CA VAL A 40 -5.09 7.89 6.66
C VAL A 40 -4.80 8.18 8.13
N CYS A 41 -4.62 7.11 8.88
CA CYS A 41 -4.12 7.12 10.25
C CYS A 41 -2.98 6.10 10.34
N VAL A 42 -1.90 6.45 11.03
CA VAL A 42 -0.82 5.51 11.34
C VAL A 42 -0.82 5.33 12.86
N PRO A 43 -1.40 4.24 13.39
CA PRO A 43 -1.40 3.98 14.82
C PRO A 43 0.04 3.86 15.32
N ASP A 44 0.33 4.44 16.49
CA ASP A 44 1.65 4.34 17.10
C ASP A 44 1.93 2.93 17.66
N TRP A 45 3.19 2.65 17.96
CA TRP A 45 3.59 1.37 18.55
C TRP A 45 2.93 1.18 19.92
N GLY A 46 2.09 0.16 20.03
CA GLY A 46 1.30 -0.14 21.23
C GLY A 46 -0.16 0.30 21.16
N GLU A 47 -0.51 1.16 20.19
CA GLU A 47 -1.88 1.56 19.90
C GLU A 47 -2.61 0.52 19.05
N LEU A 48 -1.90 -0.16 18.13
CA LEU A 48 -2.39 -1.33 17.40
C LEU A 48 -1.81 -2.62 18.00
N ARG A 49 -2.67 -3.59 18.32
CA ARG A 49 -2.29 -4.89 18.90
C ARG A 49 -3.09 -6.02 18.28
N VAL A 50 -2.43 -7.16 18.08
CA VAL A 50 -3.10 -8.43 17.76
C VAL A 50 -3.66 -9.03 19.05
N LEU A 51 -4.94 -9.42 19.04
CA LEU A 51 -5.59 -10.14 20.13
C LEU A 51 -5.64 -11.65 19.85
N ASP A 52 -5.94 -12.01 18.61
CA ASP A 52 -5.91 -13.38 18.07
C ASP A 52 -5.83 -13.35 16.53
N ASP A 53 -6.01 -14.50 15.89
CA ASP A 53 -5.91 -14.70 14.44
C ASP A 53 -6.84 -13.82 13.58
N ARG A 54 -7.89 -13.23 14.18
CA ARG A 54 -8.87 -12.40 13.46
C ARG A 54 -9.22 -11.10 14.14
N ARG A 55 -8.77 -10.88 15.38
CA ARG A 55 -9.10 -9.68 16.14
C ARG A 55 -7.88 -8.87 16.43
N LEU A 56 -7.99 -7.59 16.12
CA LEU A 56 -7.03 -6.56 16.48
C LEU A 56 -7.69 -5.59 17.46
N ARG A 57 -6.87 -4.86 18.20
CA ARG A 57 -7.29 -3.71 18.99
C ARG A 57 -6.53 -2.49 18.54
N VAL A 58 -7.24 -1.40 18.30
CA VAL A 58 -6.63 -0.09 17.99
C VAL A 58 -7.07 0.96 19.01
N ALA A 59 -6.14 1.81 19.43
CA ALA A 59 -6.40 3.02 20.19
C ALA A 59 -6.22 4.24 19.28
N VAL A 60 -7.15 5.20 19.36
CA VAL A 60 -7.06 6.46 18.62
C VAL A 60 -7.52 7.62 19.49
N TRP A 61 -7.16 8.85 19.10
CA TRP A 61 -7.63 10.04 19.77
C TRP A 61 -9.16 10.19 19.63
N PRO A 62 -9.94 10.32 20.72
CA PRO A 62 -11.40 10.28 20.66
C PRO A 62 -12.04 11.38 19.81
N SER A 63 -11.44 12.58 19.80
CA SER A 63 -11.93 13.72 19.01
C SER A 63 -11.33 13.76 17.60
N GLY A 64 -10.56 12.74 17.21
CA GLY A 64 -9.91 12.66 15.91
C GLY A 64 -10.86 12.20 14.80
N PRO A 65 -10.56 12.54 13.53
CA PRO A 65 -11.38 12.14 12.39
C PRO A 65 -11.52 10.63 12.25
N THR A 66 -10.46 9.86 12.56
CA THR A 66 -10.47 8.40 12.51
C THR A 66 -11.48 7.81 13.50
N ALA A 67 -11.57 8.33 14.72
CA ALA A 67 -12.55 7.85 15.71
C ALA A 67 -13.98 8.06 15.20
N ALA A 68 -14.27 9.24 14.64
CA ALA A 68 -15.57 9.54 14.05
C ALA A 68 -15.91 8.62 12.86
N ASP A 69 -14.91 8.19 12.08
CA ASP A 69 -15.11 7.23 10.99
C ASP A 69 -15.37 5.80 11.50
N LEU A 70 -14.60 5.35 12.48
CA LEU A 70 -14.77 4.05 13.11
C LEU A 70 -16.12 3.91 13.82
N ASP A 71 -16.60 4.98 14.47
CA ASP A 71 -17.91 5.02 15.12
C ASP A 71 -19.08 4.85 14.15
N ARG A 72 -18.91 5.21 12.87
CA ARG A 72 -19.92 4.96 11.82
C ARG A 72 -19.95 3.52 11.34
N GLY A 73 -19.02 2.67 11.79
CA GLY A 73 -18.92 1.28 11.36
C GLY A 73 -18.46 1.12 9.91
N THR A 74 -17.79 2.11 9.32
CA THR A 74 -17.24 1.99 7.97
C THR A 74 -16.16 0.91 7.93
N PRO A 75 -16.06 0.10 6.86
CA PRO A 75 -14.96 -0.83 6.69
C PRO A 75 -13.61 -0.13 6.79
N VAL A 76 -12.66 -0.78 7.45
CA VAL A 76 -11.28 -0.31 7.62
C VAL A 76 -10.38 -1.14 6.70
N LEU A 77 -9.44 -0.48 6.03
CA LEU A 77 -8.34 -1.14 5.33
C LEU A 77 -7.04 -0.90 6.10
N LEU A 78 -6.37 -1.98 6.50
CA LEU A 78 -4.99 -1.92 6.97
C LEU A 78 -4.06 -2.32 5.83
N ILE A 79 -3.05 -1.48 5.58
CA ILE A 79 -1.90 -1.82 4.74
C ILE A 79 -0.77 -2.23 5.67
N VAL A 80 -0.42 -3.51 5.62
CA VAL A 80 0.60 -4.10 6.46
C VAL A 80 1.81 -4.40 5.59
N THR A 81 2.95 -3.79 5.92
CA THR A 81 4.20 -4.00 5.20
C THR A 81 5.03 -5.05 5.91
N ALA A 82 5.53 -6.02 5.15
CA ALA A 82 6.55 -6.97 5.53
C ALA A 82 7.73 -6.84 4.55
N LEU A 83 8.87 -7.48 4.85
CA LEU A 83 10.13 -7.31 4.11
C LEU A 83 9.98 -7.35 2.58
N SER A 84 9.19 -8.28 2.05
CA SER A 84 8.98 -8.42 0.60
C SER A 84 7.52 -8.28 0.17
N ASP A 85 6.59 -8.26 1.11
CA ASP A 85 5.16 -8.38 0.83
C ASP A 85 4.38 -7.25 1.48
N VAL A 86 3.26 -6.90 0.83
CA VAL A 86 2.31 -5.95 1.36
C VAL A 86 0.96 -6.67 1.43
N TYR A 87 0.36 -6.65 2.61
CA TYR A 87 -0.96 -7.23 2.84
C TYR A 87 -2.01 -6.12 2.93
N LEU A 88 -3.12 -6.35 2.24
CA LEU A 88 -4.33 -5.55 2.34
C LEU A 88 -5.32 -6.32 3.22
N VAL A 89 -5.54 -5.82 4.43
CA VAL A 89 -6.40 -6.45 5.43
C VAL A 89 -7.64 -5.60 5.62
N GLN A 90 -8.82 -6.15 5.33
CA GLN A 90 -10.08 -5.48 5.62
C GLN A 90 -10.58 -5.90 6.99
N ALA A 91 -11.15 -4.96 7.75
CA ALA A 91 -11.74 -5.24 9.04
C ALA A 91 -12.99 -4.39 9.30
N ALA A 92 -13.87 -4.89 10.15
CA ALA A 92 -14.99 -4.14 10.71
C ALA A 92 -14.63 -3.65 12.11
N ALA A 93 -14.93 -2.39 12.41
CA ALA A 93 -14.64 -1.79 13.70
C ALA A 93 -15.84 -1.84 14.66
N ARG A 94 -15.55 -2.09 15.93
CA ARG A 94 -16.52 -1.99 17.03
C ARG A 94 -15.90 -1.23 18.20
N ARG A 95 -16.58 -0.18 18.67
CA ARG A 95 -16.12 0.60 19.83
C ARG A 95 -16.16 -0.23 21.12
N LEU A 96 -15.18 -0.02 21.99
CA LEU A 96 -15.12 -0.58 23.33
C LEU A 96 -15.49 0.52 24.34
N GLU A 97 -16.63 0.38 25.02
CA GLU A 97 -17.21 1.43 25.88
C GLU A 97 -16.50 1.60 27.23
N ASN A 98 -15.74 0.60 27.69
CA ASN A 98 -15.06 0.59 29.01
C ASN A 98 -13.53 0.59 28.89
N ALA A 99 -13.03 1.24 27.85
CA ALA A 99 -11.62 1.42 27.56
C ALA A 99 -11.00 2.57 28.38
N ALA A 100 -9.70 2.51 28.69
CA ALA A 100 -9.00 3.52 29.50
C ALA A 100 -9.25 4.96 28.99
N MET A 101 -9.59 5.86 29.91
CA MET A 101 -10.32 7.12 29.65
C MET A 101 -9.70 8.14 28.68
N VAL A 102 -8.42 8.03 28.31
CA VAL A 102 -7.78 9.05 27.45
C VAL A 102 -7.95 8.73 25.96
N TRP A 103 -8.12 7.45 25.59
CA TRP A 103 -8.17 7.03 24.20
C TRP A 103 -9.46 6.28 23.87
N ALA A 104 -9.96 6.46 22.65
CA ALA A 104 -11.04 5.64 22.14
C ALA A 104 -10.42 4.31 21.68
N HIS A 105 -10.97 3.19 22.14
CA HIS A 105 -10.52 1.87 21.72
C HIS A 105 -11.56 1.19 20.85
N TYR A 106 -11.05 0.48 19.85
CA TYR A 106 -11.85 -0.29 18.92
C TYR A 106 -11.29 -1.70 18.82
N GLU A 107 -12.18 -2.68 18.78
CA GLU A 107 -11.88 -4.00 18.28
C GLU A 107 -12.07 -3.99 16.76
N LEU A 108 -11.09 -4.48 16.02
CA LEU A 108 -11.16 -4.66 14.58
C LEU A 108 -11.26 -6.15 14.29
N THR A 109 -12.38 -6.58 13.71
CA THR A 109 -12.58 -7.96 13.27
C THR A 109 -12.21 -8.07 11.81
N ILE A 110 -11.16 -8.82 11.50
CA ILE A 110 -10.67 -9.03 10.13
C ILE A 110 -11.72 -9.81 9.33
N THR A 111 -12.14 -9.21 8.21
CA THR A 111 -13.14 -9.77 7.28
C THR A 111 -12.51 -10.35 6.03
N SER A 112 -11.35 -9.83 5.60
CA SER A 112 -10.55 -10.41 4.51
C SER A 112 -9.09 -10.00 4.61
N ALA A 113 -8.21 -10.81 4.02
CA ALA A 113 -6.80 -10.48 3.85
C ALA A 113 -6.33 -10.96 2.47
N ARG A 114 -5.57 -10.13 1.77
CA ARG A 114 -4.99 -10.46 0.45
C ARG A 114 -3.60 -9.84 0.30
N LEU A 115 -2.77 -10.43 -0.56
CA LEU A 115 -1.53 -9.80 -1.00
C LEU A 115 -1.87 -8.60 -1.91
N ALA A 116 -1.10 -7.52 -1.81
CA ALA A 116 -1.17 -6.42 -2.77
C ALA A 116 -0.47 -6.82 -4.07
N ASP A 117 -1.05 -6.43 -5.20
CA ASP A 117 -0.41 -6.60 -6.51
C ASP A 117 0.87 -5.76 -6.57
N ARG A 118 1.99 -6.38 -6.96
CA ARG A 118 3.16 -5.64 -7.42
C ARG A 118 2.85 -5.15 -8.82
N GLY A 119 2.42 -3.89 -8.96
CA GLY A 119 1.96 -3.26 -10.21
C GLY A 119 2.96 -3.25 -11.38
N THR A 120 4.09 -3.94 -11.24
CA THR A 120 5.11 -4.19 -12.25
C THR A 120 4.98 -5.56 -12.92
N ALA A 121 4.18 -6.48 -12.37
CA ALA A 121 3.90 -7.77 -12.99
C ALA A 121 2.65 -7.67 -13.88
N PRO A 122 2.69 -8.16 -15.13
CA PRO A 122 1.50 -8.26 -15.97
C PRO A 122 0.44 -9.08 -15.24
N ARG A 123 -0.78 -8.57 -15.15
CA ARG A 123 -1.91 -9.38 -14.70
C ARG A 123 -2.17 -10.46 -15.74
N LEU A 124 -2.08 -11.73 -15.33
CA LEU A 124 -2.62 -12.81 -16.14
C LEU A 124 -4.15 -12.66 -16.18
N PRO A 125 -4.79 -12.69 -17.35
CA PRO A 125 -6.24 -12.62 -17.44
C PRO A 125 -6.85 -13.74 -16.61
N SER A 126 -7.68 -13.40 -15.64
CA SER A 126 -8.47 -14.42 -14.95
C SER A 126 -9.62 -14.87 -15.86
N ALA A 127 -10.15 -16.07 -15.65
CA ALA A 127 -11.30 -16.57 -16.41
C ALA A 127 -12.56 -15.67 -16.32
N ARG A 128 -12.61 -14.77 -15.32
CA ARG A 128 -13.64 -13.74 -15.17
C ARG A 128 -13.44 -12.51 -16.08
N ASP A 129 -12.19 -12.20 -16.45
CA ASP A 129 -11.88 -11.04 -17.29
C ASP A 129 -12.21 -11.31 -18.77
N ALA A 130 -12.37 -12.59 -19.16
CA ALA A 130 -12.68 -12.97 -20.53
C ALA A 130 -14.08 -12.55 -20.99
N GLU A 131 -15.04 -12.36 -20.09
CA GLU A 131 -16.39 -11.86 -20.44
C GLU A 131 -16.41 -10.34 -20.60
N ASP A 132 -15.65 -9.61 -19.79
CA ASP A 132 -15.63 -8.13 -19.77
C ASP A 132 -14.73 -7.52 -20.87
N THR A 133 -13.79 -8.30 -21.42
CA THR A 133 -12.86 -7.82 -22.47
C THR A 133 -13.55 -7.63 -23.83
N THR A 134 -14.75 -8.18 -24.02
CA THR A 134 -15.47 -8.10 -25.31
C THR A 134 -16.09 -6.73 -25.56
N GLU A 135 -16.44 -5.96 -24.52
CA GLU A 135 -17.06 -4.63 -24.69
C GLU A 135 -16.03 -3.51 -24.87
N TYR A 136 -14.83 -3.60 -24.31
CA TYR A 136 -13.84 -2.52 -24.37
C TYR A 136 -13.03 -2.44 -25.68
N LEU A 137 -12.96 -3.52 -26.47
CA LEU A 137 -12.26 -3.53 -27.77
C LEU A 137 -13.11 -3.05 -28.95
N ALA A 138 -14.43 -2.86 -28.76
CA ALA A 138 -15.33 -2.43 -29.83
C ALA A 138 -15.33 -0.91 -30.09
N GLN A 139 -14.75 -0.09 -29.21
CA GLN A 139 -14.65 1.35 -29.40
C GLN A 139 -13.23 1.78 -29.81
N GLY A 140 -12.82 1.30 -30.99
CA GLY A 140 -11.66 1.86 -31.68
C GLY A 140 -11.95 3.29 -32.17
N PRO A 141 -11.12 4.29 -31.86
CA PRO A 141 -11.29 5.63 -32.41
C PRO A 141 -11.11 5.61 -33.94
N PRO A 142 -11.81 6.49 -34.70
CA PRO A 142 -11.78 6.46 -36.15
C PRO A 142 -10.36 6.68 -36.68
N ARG A 143 -9.88 5.70 -37.46
CA ARG A 143 -8.61 5.74 -38.20
C ARG A 143 -8.57 6.94 -39.13
N ARG A 144 -7.97 8.06 -38.68
CA ARG A 144 -7.49 9.11 -39.59
C ARG A 144 -6.14 8.68 -40.17
N ALA A 145 -6.05 8.78 -41.49
CA ALA A 145 -4.92 8.38 -42.30
C ALA A 145 -3.60 9.05 -41.85
N ARG A 146 -2.54 8.24 -41.86
CA ARG A 146 -1.15 8.62 -41.59
C ARG A 146 -0.70 9.73 -42.55
N ALA A 147 -0.23 10.84 -41.99
CA ALA A 147 0.81 11.66 -42.61
C ALA A 147 2.09 11.48 -41.78
N HIS A 148 3.09 10.79 -42.36
CA HIS A 148 4.41 10.62 -41.74
C HIS A 148 5.16 11.96 -41.75
N ARG A 149 5.25 12.62 -40.59
CA ARG A 149 6.34 13.55 -40.28
C ARG A 149 7.20 12.94 -39.18
N ARG A 150 8.40 12.47 -39.56
CA ARG A 150 9.45 12.06 -38.64
C ARG A 150 10.00 13.32 -37.95
N HIS A 151 9.81 13.43 -36.64
CA HIS A 151 10.62 14.30 -35.78
C HIS A 151 11.61 13.42 -34.99
N PRO A 152 12.89 13.84 -34.86
CA PRO A 152 13.93 13.03 -34.24
C PRO A 152 13.88 13.07 -32.70
N GLY A 153 13.89 11.88 -32.10
CA GLY A 153 14.53 11.54 -30.82
C GLY A 153 14.29 12.42 -29.59
N GLN A 154 13.10 12.33 -28.98
CA GLN A 154 13.00 12.62 -27.54
C GLN A 154 13.60 11.45 -26.74
N ARG A 155 14.69 11.73 -26.01
CA ARG A 155 15.24 10.81 -25.01
C ARG A 155 14.30 10.75 -23.81
N SER A 156 14.11 9.54 -23.30
CA SER A 156 13.32 9.28 -22.09
C SER A 156 13.95 9.98 -20.88
N PRO A 157 13.15 10.61 -19.99
CA PRO A 157 13.66 11.34 -18.82
C PRO A 157 14.36 10.45 -17.78
N TRP A 158 14.30 9.13 -17.95
CA TRP A 158 14.95 8.13 -17.08
C TRP A 158 16.25 7.57 -17.66
N ALA A 159 16.71 8.06 -18.79
CA ALA A 159 18.01 7.65 -19.33
C ALA A 159 19.14 8.24 -18.47
N ARG A 160 20.03 7.37 -17.97
CA ARG A 160 21.25 7.79 -17.26
C ARG A 160 22.06 8.76 -18.14
N PRO A 161 22.61 9.86 -17.59
CA PRO A 161 23.57 10.69 -18.30
C PRO A 161 24.78 9.83 -18.73
N LEU A 162 25.27 10.04 -19.95
CA LEU A 162 26.60 9.54 -20.28
C LEU A 162 27.61 10.39 -19.52
N GLU A 163 28.38 9.73 -18.65
CA GLU A 163 29.59 10.29 -18.06
C GLU A 163 30.51 10.80 -19.18
N PRO A 164 31.02 12.04 -19.10
CA PRO A 164 31.98 12.52 -20.08
C PRO A 164 33.34 11.83 -19.86
N GLU A 165 33.72 10.96 -20.81
CA GLU A 165 35.12 10.56 -21.01
C GLU A 165 35.97 11.81 -21.27
N GLY A 166 36.72 12.24 -20.25
CA GLY A 166 37.52 13.44 -20.27
C GLY A 166 38.89 13.21 -19.63
N LYS A 167 39.71 12.45 -20.34
CA LYS A 167 41.15 12.22 -20.14
C LYS A 167 41.88 13.53 -19.81
N THR A 168 42.48 13.65 -18.63
CA THR A 168 43.56 14.62 -18.36
C THR A 168 44.69 13.96 -17.59
N ASP A 169 45.81 13.80 -18.31
CA ASP A 169 47.14 13.51 -17.78
C ASP A 169 47.57 14.62 -16.81
N HIS A 170 47.82 14.28 -15.54
CA HIS A 170 48.64 15.12 -14.68
C HIS A 170 49.86 14.34 -14.19
N ARG A 171 50.93 14.62 -14.92
CA ARG A 171 52.33 14.29 -14.70
C ARG A 171 52.80 14.71 -13.30
N ARG A 172 53.19 13.70 -12.52
CA ARG A 172 54.36 13.60 -11.62
C ARG A 172 55.09 14.91 -11.25
N THR A 173 55.17 15.22 -9.95
CA THR A 173 56.43 15.64 -9.32
C THR A 173 56.53 15.08 -7.90
N GLU A 174 57.55 14.25 -7.69
CA GLU A 174 58.14 13.94 -6.39
C GLU A 174 58.65 15.22 -5.73
N ARG A 175 58.37 15.40 -4.43
CA ARG A 175 59.37 15.96 -3.51
C ARG A 175 59.31 15.23 -2.17
N ALA A 176 60.45 14.66 -1.83
CA ALA A 176 60.76 13.95 -0.62
C ALA A 176 60.76 14.86 0.61
N ARG A 177 60.40 14.28 1.76
CA ARG A 177 60.82 14.75 3.09
C ARG A 177 62.30 14.40 3.29
N PRO A 178 63.04 15.17 4.09
CA PRO A 178 63.08 14.94 5.54
C PRO A 178 62.39 16.05 6.35
#